data_AF-A0A0F9PZM0-F1
#
_entry.id   AF-A0A0F9PZM0-F1
#
_cell.length_a   1.000
_cell.length_b   1.000
_cell.length_c   1.000
_cell.angle_alpha   90.00
_cell.angle_beta   90.00
_cell.angle_gamma   90.00
#
_symmetry.space_group_name_H-M   'P 1'
#
loop_
_entity.id
_entity.type
_entity.pdbx_description
1 polymer ?
#
loop_
_entity_poly.entity_id
_entity_poly.type
_entity_poly.pdbx_seq_one_letter_code
_entity_poly.pdbx_strand_id
1 'polypeptide(L)'
;MTLENCHRLLKHFNDLADGTIPKPFGHKDWADVVHNAKLRALSMQKKIGELENPQFRTARGLPEVVKEKPEENKPKEKKDGKK
;
A
#
# COMPACT_ATOMS: atom_id res chain seq x y z
N MET A 1 10.76 11.97 1.57
CA MET A 1 9.68 11.04 1.15
C MET A 1 9.29 10.20 2.35
N THR A 2 8.04 10.27 2.80
CA THR A 2 7.55 9.57 4.01
C THR A 2 6.93 8.21 3.67
N LEU A 3 6.74 7.33 4.68
CA LEU A 3 6.08 6.04 4.50
C LEU A 3 4.63 6.21 4.00
N GLU A 4 3.91 7.19 4.55
CA GLU A 4 2.57 7.56 4.08
C GLU A 4 2.56 7.94 2.59
N ASN A 5 3.52 8.76 2.15
CA ASN A 5 3.64 9.13 0.74
C ASN A 5 3.94 7.91 -0.14
N CYS A 6 4.71 6.94 0.35
CA CYS A 6 4.95 5.68 -0.37
C CYS A 6 3.66 4.86 -0.53
N HIS A 7 2.85 4.73 0.53
CA HIS A 7 1.55 4.02 0.44
C HIS A 7 0.58 4.73 -0.52
N ARG A 8 0.51 6.06 -0.49
CA ARG A 8 -0.31 6.85 -1.42
C ARG A 8 0.11 6.64 -2.88
N LEU A 9 1.41 6.66 -3.15
CA LEU A 9 1.95 6.41 -4.49
C LEU A 9 1.74 4.97 -4.94
N LEU A 10 1.91 3.99 -4.04
CA LEU A 10 1.62 2.59 -4.34
C LEU A 10 0.16 2.41 -4.75
N LYS A 11 -0.78 3.00 -3.99
CA LYS A 11 -2.20 2.97 -4.33
C LYS A 11 -2.44 3.55 -5.73
N HIS A 12 -1.87 4.73 -6.03
CA HIS A 12 -2.02 5.35 -7.33
C HIS A 12 -1.51 4.48 -8.49
N PHE A 13 -0.34 3.86 -8.34
CA PHE A 13 0.19 2.95 -9.37
C PHE A 13 -0.67 1.69 -9.53
N ASN A 14 -1.23 1.16 -8.44
CA ASN A 14 -2.16 0.04 -8.52
C ASN A 14 -3.48 0.42 -9.20
N ASP A 15 -4.04 1.59 -8.90
CA ASP A 15 -5.25 2.11 -9.55
C ASP A 15 -5.07 2.28 -11.08
N LEU A 16 -3.85 2.67 -11.51
CA LEU A 16 -3.48 2.70 -12.93
C LEU A 16 -3.30 1.29 -13.52
N ALA A 17 -2.75 0.36 -12.75
CA ALA A 17 -2.37 -0.97 -13.21
C ALA A 17 -3.54 -1.95 -13.35
N ASP A 18 -4.55 -1.85 -12.48
CA ASP A 18 -5.69 -2.79 -12.44
C ASP A 18 -6.86 -2.36 -13.34
N GLY A 19 -6.81 -1.15 -13.89
CA GLY A 19 -7.86 -0.61 -14.76
C GLY A 19 -8.98 0.14 -14.02
N THR A 20 -8.83 0.38 -12.71
CA THR A 20 -9.68 1.30 -11.93
C THR A 20 -9.69 2.69 -12.57
N ILE A 21 -8.53 3.14 -13.05
CA ILE A 21 -8.44 4.34 -13.89
C ILE A 21 -8.65 3.93 -15.35
N PRO A 22 -9.75 4.36 -16.00
CA PRO A 22 -9.99 4.01 -17.39
C PRO A 22 -9.03 4.76 -18.31
N LYS A 23 -8.78 4.15 -19.47
CA LYS A 23 -7.99 4.76 -20.55
C LYS A 23 -8.58 6.12 -20.94
N PRO A 24 -7.81 7.23 -20.88
CA PRO A 24 -8.25 8.52 -21.40
C PRO A 24 -8.48 8.46 -22.91
N PHE A 25 -9.52 9.15 -23.38
CA PHE A 25 -9.82 9.24 -24.79
C PHE A 25 -8.62 9.80 -25.57
N GLY A 26 -8.28 9.16 -26.70
CA GLY A 26 -7.17 9.59 -27.56
C GLY A 26 -5.75 9.19 -27.10
N HIS A 27 -5.58 8.58 -25.92
CA HIS A 27 -4.25 8.17 -25.45
C HIS A 27 -3.76 6.91 -26.18
N LYS A 28 -2.77 7.02 -27.06
CA LYS A 28 -2.34 5.87 -27.90
C LYS A 28 -1.57 4.82 -27.09
N ASP A 29 -0.73 5.25 -26.16
CA ASP A 29 0.21 4.37 -25.45
C ASP A 29 -0.25 4.02 -24.03
N TRP A 30 -1.57 3.85 -23.84
CA TRP A 30 -2.12 3.55 -22.52
C TRP A 30 -1.62 2.22 -21.95
N ALA A 31 -1.37 1.22 -22.82
CA ALA A 31 -0.79 -0.05 -22.42
C ALA A 31 0.59 0.12 -21.78
N ASP A 32 1.42 1.03 -22.31
CA ASP A 32 2.73 1.35 -21.75
C ASP A 32 2.62 2.09 -20.42
N VAL A 33 1.63 2.99 -20.27
CA VAL A 33 1.34 3.64 -18.99
C VAL A 33 0.98 2.60 -17.93
N VAL A 34 0.09 1.67 -18.26
CA VAL A 34 -0.31 0.56 -17.37
C VAL A 34 0.88 -0.34 -17.04
N HIS A 35 1.70 -0.69 -18.03
CA HIS A 35 2.89 -1.52 -17.83
C HIS A 35 3.90 -0.83 -16.90
N ASN A 36 4.20 0.45 -17.14
CA ASN A 36 5.08 1.24 -16.28
C ASN A 36 4.51 1.41 -14.87
N ALA A 37 3.20 1.55 -14.73
CA ALA A 37 2.54 1.61 -13.43
C ALA A 37 2.76 0.30 -12.64
N LYS A 38 2.63 -0.86 -13.28
CA LYS A 38 2.92 -2.17 -12.64
C LYS A 38 4.37 -2.26 -12.15
N LEU A 39 5.34 -1.87 -12.98
CA LEU A 39 6.75 -1.87 -12.57
C LEU A 39 7.01 -0.92 -11.40
N ARG A 40 6.39 0.26 -11.40
CA ARG A 40 6.51 1.24 -10.32
C ARG A 40 5.83 0.77 -9.03
N ALA A 41 4.68 0.09 -9.12
CA ALA A 41 4.02 -0.51 -7.97
C ALA A 41 4.92 -1.55 -7.28
N LEU A 42 5.54 -2.45 -8.05
CA LEU A 42 6.50 -3.44 -7.52
C LEU A 42 7.70 -2.78 -6.82
N SER A 43 8.28 -1.75 -7.46
CA SER A 43 9.38 -0.99 -6.86
C SER A 43 8.95 -0.29 -5.56
N MET A 44 7.74 0.27 -5.53
CA MET A 44 7.21 0.96 -4.35
C MET A 44 6.91 -0.02 -3.21
N GLN A 45 6.40 -1.22 -3.49
CA GLN A 45 6.22 -2.29 -2.49
C GLN A 45 7.55 -2.66 -1.83
N LYS A 46 8.61 -2.85 -2.62
CA LYS A 46 9.95 -3.13 -2.07
C LYS A 46 10.42 -1.99 -1.16
N LYS A 47 10.26 -0.74 -1.60
CA LYS A 47 10.67 0.44 -0.84
C LYS A 47 9.87 0.62 0.45
N ILE A 48 8.59 0.28 0.44
CA ILE A 48 7.75 0.26 1.64
C ILE A 48 8.28 -0.81 2.61
N GLY A 49 8.53 -2.03 2.14
CA GLY A 49 9.10 -3.08 2.98
C GLY A 49 10.45 -2.71 3.60
N GLU A 50 11.33 -2.03 2.86
CA GLU A 50 12.58 -1.46 3.38
C GLU A 50 12.30 -0.39 4.45
N LEU A 51 11.37 0.53 4.20
CA LEU A 51 11.02 1.59 5.16
C LEU A 51 10.24 1.09 6.38
N GLU A 52 9.56 -0.04 6.31
CA GLU A 52 8.92 -0.69 7.46
C GLU A 52 9.92 -1.50 8.29
N ASN A 53 11.05 -1.91 7.71
CA ASN A 53 12.08 -2.65 8.41
C ASN A 53 12.80 -1.74 9.44
N PRO A 54 12.70 -2.03 10.76
CA PRO A 54 13.32 -1.22 11.80
C PRO A 54 14.84 -1.07 11.61
N GLN A 55 15.53 -2.14 11.19
CA GLN A 55 16.99 -2.12 11.01
C GLN A 55 17.41 -1.17 9.88
N PHE A 56 16.64 -1.12 8.79
CA PHE A 56 16.90 -0.20 7.68
C PHE A 56 16.65 1.26 8.09
N ARG A 57 15.63 1.51 8.90
CA ARG A 57 15.34 2.84 9.44
C ARG A 57 16.44 3.33 10.38
N THR A 58 16.88 2.48 11.31
CA THR A 58 17.99 2.79 12.24
C THR A 58 19.28 3.07 11.45
N ALA A 59 19.59 2.25 10.44
CA ALA A 59 20.76 2.46 9.58
C ALA A 59 20.73 3.78 8.78
N ARG A 60 19.54 4.36 8.56
CA ARG A 60 19.34 5.62 7.83
C ARG A 60 18.96 6.81 8.71
N GLY A 61 18.98 6.64 10.03
CA GLY A 61 18.59 7.69 10.98
C GLY A 61 17.12 8.14 10.83
N LEU A 62 16.26 7.25 10.33
CA LEU A 62 14.82 7.52 10.20
C LEU A 62 14.11 7.20 11.53
N PRO A 63 13.12 8.00 11.95
CA PRO A 63 12.37 7.75 13.19
C PRO A 63 11.65 6.40 13.12
N GLU A 64 11.58 5.64 14.21
CA GLU A 64 10.91 4.33 14.23
C GLU A 64 9.42 4.43 13.82
N VAL A 65 8.92 3.39 13.14
CA VAL A 65 7.47 3.30 12.88
C VAL A 65 6.80 2.83 14.15
N VAL A 66 6.05 3.71 14.81
CA VAL A 66 5.11 3.31 15.85
C VAL A 66 3.98 2.55 15.15
N LYS A 67 4.07 1.21 15.12
CA LYS A 67 2.91 0.38 14.79
C LYS A 67 1.95 0.49 15.97
N GLU A 68 0.97 1.39 15.90
CA GLU A 68 -0.25 1.19 16.68
C GLU A 68 -0.81 -0.19 16.28
N LYS A 69 -0.82 -1.12 17.23
CA LYS A 69 -1.42 -2.44 17.03
C LYS A 69 -2.87 -2.21 16.59
N PRO A 70 -3.36 -2.87 15.53
CA PRO A 70 -4.80 -2.95 15.32
C PRO A 70 -5.38 -3.63 16.56
N GLU A 71 -6.18 -2.89 17.33
CA GLU A 71 -6.92 -3.42 18.47
C GLU A 71 -7.80 -4.58 17.96
N GLU A 72 -7.47 -5.78 18.42
CA GLU A 72 -8.14 -7.03 18.12
C GLU A 72 -9.60 -6.91 18.60
N ASN A 73 -10.50 -6.54 17.70
CA ASN A 73 -11.93 -6.52 17.98
C ASN A 73 -12.42 -7.97 18.01
N LYS A 74 -12.20 -8.63 19.16
CA LYS A 74 -12.72 -9.95 19.49
C LYS A 74 -14.25 -9.91 19.41
N PRO A 75 -14.91 -10.66 18.50
CA PRO A 75 -16.34 -10.86 18.61
C PRO A 75 -16.61 -11.66 19.90
N LYS A 76 -17.31 -11.04 20.85
CA LYS A 76 -17.85 -11.74 22.01
C LYS A 76 -18.91 -12.73 21.53
N GLU A 77 -18.51 -13.99 21.48
CA GLU A 77 -19.42 -15.13 21.51
C GLU A 77 -20.34 -14.99 22.73
N LYS A 78 -21.64 -14.73 22.48
CA LYS A 78 -22.70 -15.03 23.45
C LYS A 78 -23.54 -16.15 22.83
N LYS A 79 -23.20 -17.38 23.20
CA LYS A 79 -24.19 -18.43 23.33
C LYS A 79 -25.12 -18.10 24.50
N ASP A 80 -26.30 -18.70 24.39
CA ASP A 80 -27.29 -18.97 25.41
C ASP A 80 -28.43 -17.95 25.59
N GLY A 81 -29.65 -18.44 25.31
CA GLY A 81 -30.86 -17.86 25.86
C GLY A 81 -32.07 -17.75 24.93
N LYS A 82 -32.82 -18.86 24.82
CA LYS A 82 -34.28 -18.89 25.08
C LYS A 82 -35.24 -18.54 23.92
N LYS A 83 -35.90 -19.56 23.37
CA LYS A 83 -37.34 -19.78 23.62
C LYS A 83 -37.73 -21.23 23.37
#